data_AF-A0A353C7Y5-F1
#
_entry.id   AF-A0A353C7Y5-F1
#
_cell.length_a   1.000
_cell.length_b   1.000
_cell.length_c   1.000
_cell.angle_alpha   90.00
_cell.angle_beta   90.00
_cell.angle_gamma   90.00
#
_symmetry.space_group_name_H-M   'P 1'
#
loop_
_entity.id
_entity.type
_entity.pdbx_description
1 polymer ?
#
loop_
_entity_poly.entity_id
_entity_poly.type
_entity_poly.pdbx_seq_one_letter_code
_entity_poly.pdbx_strand_id
1 'polypeptide(L)' 'KDWAENFMMKFFVDDVHAWHEHAKKVIDDGDYSNARYDEPEMIGDTKICHVWDPCGVLLIFIQ' A
#
# COMPACT_ATOMS: atom_id res chain seq x y z
N LYS A 1 -15.22 2.46 -11.44
CA LYS A 1 -13.86 1.92 -11.23
C LYS A 1 -12.81 2.91 -11.68
N ASP A 2 -13.04 3.56 -12.82
CA ASP A 2 -12.12 4.51 -13.46
C ASP A 2 -11.57 5.59 -12.51
N TRP A 3 -12.39 6.12 -11.61
CA TRP A 3 -11.93 7.12 -10.65
C TRP A 3 -11.01 6.53 -9.56
N ALA A 4 -11.32 5.33 -9.05
CA ALA A 4 -10.60 4.70 -7.95
C ALA A 4 -9.22 4.21 -8.40
N GLU A 5 -9.13 3.64 -9.61
CA GLU A 5 -7.88 3.19 -10.23
C GLU A 5 -6.92 4.34 -10.57
N ASN A 6 -7.41 5.59 -10.57
CA ASN A 6 -6.61 6.81 -10.76
C ASN A 6 -6.48 7.65 -9.48
N PHE A 7 -6.96 7.14 -8.34
CA PHE A 7 -6.92 7.85 -7.07
C PHE A 7 -5.79 7.31 -6.18
N MET A 8 -5.05 8.22 -5.55
CA MET A 8 -3.88 7.89 -4.74
C MET A 8 -3.88 8.72 -3.44
N MET A 9 -3.55 8.06 -2.33
CA MET A 9 -3.31 8.69 -1.04
C MET A 9 -1.87 8.46 -0.60
N LYS A 10 -1.23 9.50 -0.06
CA LYS A 10 0.15 9.46 0.44
C LYS A 10 0.17 9.68 1.94
N PHE A 11 0.91 8.83 2.65
CA PHE A 11 1.06 8.87 4.09
C PHE A 11 2.54 8.90 4.44
N PHE A 12 2.96 9.90 5.20
CA PHE A 12 4.28 9.90 5.82
C PHE A 12 4.18 9.12 7.13
N VAL A 13 5.06 8.13 7.31
CA VAL A 13 5.04 7.20 8.44
C VAL A 13 6.45 6.99 8.98
N ASP A 14 6.56 6.69 10.26
CA ASP A 14 7.86 6.48 10.91
C ASP A 14 8.52 5.15 10.49
N ASP A 15 7.72 4.13 10.16
CA ASP A 15 8.17 2.79 9.77
C ASP A 15 7.31 2.20 8.63
N VAL A 16 7.82 2.27 7.40
CA VAL A 16 7.16 1.69 6.22
C VAL A 16 7.09 0.16 6.29
N HIS A 17 8.06 -0.50 6.93
CA HIS A 17 8.07 -1.97 7.01
C HIS A 17 6.96 -2.48 7.92
N ALA A 18 6.72 -1.81 9.05
CA ALA A 18 5.62 -2.15 9.95
C ALA A 18 4.25 -2.05 9.24
N TRP A 19 4.07 -1.02 8.40
CA TRP A 19 2.85 -0.86 7.60
C TRP A 19 2.72 -1.93 6.51
N HIS A 20 3.82 -2.31 5.86
CA HIS A 20 3.83 -3.42 4.91
C HIS A 20 3.44 -4.75 5.57
N GLU A 21 4.05 -5.11 6.69
CA GLU A 21 3.72 -6.34 7.43
C GLU A 21 2.25 -6.35 7.88
N HIS A 22 1.75 -5.20 8.33
CA HIS A 22 0.35 -5.05 8.70
C HIS A 22 -0.58 -5.27 7.49
N ALA A 23 -0.31 -4.60 6.38
CA ALA A 23 -1.11 -4.74 5.15
C ALA A 23 -1.06 -6.17 4.62
N LYS A 24 0.13 -6.78 4.57
CA LYS A 24 0.34 -8.18 4.20
C LYS A 24 -0.51 -9.12 5.03
N LYS A 25 -0.47 -8.99 6.36
CA LYS A 25 -1.28 -9.80 7.27
C LYS A 25 -2.77 -9.64 6.99
N VAL A 26 -3.26 -8.40 6.87
CA VAL A 26 -4.68 -8.13 6.63
C VAL A 26 -5.12 -8.73 5.30
N ILE A 27 -4.35 -8.54 4.23
CA ILE A 27 -4.70 -8.99 2.89
C ILE A 27 -4.60 -10.52 2.78
N ASP A 28 -3.56 -11.14 3.35
CA ASP A 28 -3.36 -12.59 3.30
C ASP A 28 -4.39 -13.36 4.16
N ASP A 29 -4.82 -12.78 5.30
CA ASP A 29 -5.77 -13.43 6.22
C ASP A 29 -7.25 -13.20 5.82
N GLY A 30 -7.53 -12.31 4.85
CA GLY A 30 -8.89 -11.94 4.46
C GLY A 30 -9.24 -12.25 3.01
N ASP A 31 -10.53 -12.15 2.68
CA ASP A 31 -11.01 -12.21 1.29
C ASP A 31 -11.35 -10.81 0.80
N TYR A 32 -10.33 -10.11 0.30
CA TYR A 32 -10.40 -8.72 -0.11
C TYR A 32 -10.29 -8.52 -1.63
N SER A 33 -10.82 -9.46 -2.41
CA SER A 33 -10.90 -9.38 -3.88
C SER A 33 -9.59 -8.94 -4.56
N ASN A 34 -9.48 -7.68 -5.01
CA ASN A 34 -8.32 -7.17 -5.75
C ASN A 34 -7.29 -6.43 -4.89
N ALA A 35 -7.49 -6.43 -3.57
CA ALA A 35 -6.52 -5.87 -2.65
C ALA A 35 -5.19 -6.62 -2.78
N ARG A 36 -4.10 -5.86 -2.84
CA ARG A 36 -2.75 -6.40 -3.02
C ARG A 36 -1.74 -5.40 -2.47
N TYR A 37 -0.52 -5.86 -2.32
CA TYR A 37 0.61 -5.07 -1.85
C TYR A 37 1.85 -5.47 -2.63
N ASP A 38 2.80 -4.54 -2.70
CA ASP A 38 4.16 -4.83 -3.17
C ASP A 38 5.13 -4.74 -1.99
N GLU A 39 6.27 -5.42 -2.14
CA GLU A 39 7.37 -5.31 -1.19
C GLU A 39 7.89 -3.86 -1.11
N PRO A 40 8.31 -3.37 0.07
CA PRO A 40 8.84 -2.03 0.20
C PRO A 40 10.09 -1.81 -0.68
N GLU A 41 10.14 -0.69 -1.37
CA GLU A 41 11.23 -0.33 -2.27
C GLU A 41 11.90 1.00 -1.85
N MET A 42 13.12 1.22 -2.33
CA MET A 42 13.83 2.49 -2.17
C MET A 42 13.73 3.30 -3.46
N ILE A 43 13.26 4.54 -3.37
CA ILE A 43 13.30 5.52 -4.45
C ILE A 43 14.21 6.67 -4.02
N GLY A 44 15.43 6.69 -4.54
CA GLY A 44 16.48 7.57 -4.02
C GLY A 44 16.80 7.22 -2.57
N ASP A 45 16.66 8.18 -1.67
CA ASP A 45 16.89 8.02 -0.24
C ASP A 45 15.59 7.76 0.56
N THR A 46 14.44 7.71 -0.13
CA THR A 46 13.13 7.52 0.49
C THR A 46 12.69 6.06 0.39
N LYS A 47 12.16 5.49 1.48
CA LYS A 47 11.58 4.15 1.47
C LYS A 47 10.07 4.26 1.27
N ILE A 48 9.52 3.45 0.38
CA ILE A 48 8.08 3.47 0.08
C ILE A 48 7.47 2.06 0.06
N CYS A 49 6.18 1.98 0.33
CA CYS A 49 5.36 0.78 0.15
C CYS A 49 4.05 1.14 -0.54
N HIS A 50 3.66 0.30 -1.49
CA HIS A 50 2.43 0.43 -2.26
C HIS A 50 1.42 -0.63 -1.82
N VAL A 51 0.20 -0.19 -1.51
CA VAL A 51 -0.93 -1.06 -1.18
C VAL A 51 -2.15 -0.61 -1.97
N TRP A 52 -2.87 -1.55 -2.57
CA TRP A 52 -4.15 -1.28 -3.23
C TRP A 52 -5.29 -1.82 -2.40
N ASP A 53 -6.34 -1.02 -2.26
CA ASP A 53 -7.59 -1.46 -1.64
C ASP A 53 -8.44 -2.30 -2.64
N PRO A 54 -9.55 -2.92 -2.19
CA PRO A 54 -10.42 -3.70 -3.08
C PRO A 54 -11.06 -2.88 -4.22
N CYS A 55 -11.15 -1.56 -4.07
CA CYS A 55 -11.73 -0.65 -5.05
C CYS A 55 -10.73 -0.22 -6.13
N GLY A 56 -9.43 -0.42 -5.90
CA GLY A 56 -8.32 -0.04 -6.79
C GLY A 56 -7.59 1.24 -6.39
N VAL A 57 -7.91 1.85 -5.24
CA VAL A 57 -7.21 3.03 -4.73
C VAL A 57 -5.80 2.65 -4.31
N LEU A 58 -4.82 3.45 -4.73
CA LEU A 58 -3.41 3.27 -4.36
C LEU A 58 -3.07 4.05 -3.09
N LEU A 59 -2.69 3.33 -2.04
CA LEU A 59 -2.15 3.86 -0.80
C LEU A 59 -0.62 3.77 -0.86
N ILE A 60 0.06 4.91 -0.67
CA ILE A 60 1.52 4.99 -0.64
C ILE A 60 1.96 5.38 0.77
N PHE A 61 2.71 4.50 1.42
CA PHE A 61 3.39 4.78 2.68
C PHE A 61 4.82 5.22 2.40
N ILE A 62 5.26 6.32 3.01
CA ILE A 62 6.53 7.01 2.71
C ILE A 62 7.27 7.24 4.03
N GLN A 63 8.55 6.88 4.06
CA GLN A 63 9.49 7.14 5.16
C GLN A 63 10.75 7.82 4.64
#